data_AF-A0A394DA73-F1
#
_entry.id   AF-A0A394DA73-F1
#
_cell.length_a   1.000
_cell.length_b   1.000
_cell.length_c   1.000
_cell.angle_alpha   90.00
_cell.angle_beta   90.00
_cell.angle_gamma   90.00
#
_symmetry.space_group_name_H-M   'P 1'
#
loop_
_entity.id
_entity.type
_entity.pdbx_description
1 polymer ?
#
loop_
_entity_poly.entity_id
_entity_poly.type
_entity_poly.pdbx_seq_one_letter_code
_entity_poly.pdbx_strand_id
1 'polypeptide(L)'
;MTGLVARQRKEELQRVNDKLLQINAALRKEAKIESYGPASGYAPIGDSEVIVDPKKQEVIFKLKTGKNFLRNQQPDKAFTEFKIALELAQNLRDPIEEKKAARGLGASLQRQGKYRDAIKYHSMVLAVSEREGEDSGNTEAFGAIGDCYTELGDLEKAGQFYDKHIDMLEKD
;
A
#
# COMPACT_ATOMS: atom_id res chain seq x y z
N MET A 1 -19.74 -13.27 30.35
CA MET A 1 -20.94 -13.05 29.51
C MET A 1 -20.61 -12.23 28.25
N THR A 2 -19.67 -12.65 27.41
CA THR A 2 -19.19 -11.83 26.27
C THR A 2 -19.25 -12.53 24.91
N GLY A 3 -19.35 -13.87 24.86
CA GLY A 3 -19.40 -14.63 23.60
C GLY A 3 -20.79 -14.75 22.96
N LEU A 4 -21.86 -14.75 23.77
CA LEU A 4 -23.25 -14.92 23.30
C LEU A 4 -23.77 -13.66 22.57
N VAL A 5 -23.49 -12.48 23.11
CA VAL A 5 -23.90 -11.19 22.51
C VAL A 5 -23.16 -10.93 21.20
N ALA A 6 -21.89 -11.31 21.10
CA ALA A 6 -21.12 -11.17 19.86
C ALA A 6 -21.62 -12.12 18.75
N ARG A 7 -22.04 -13.34 19.11
CA ARG A 7 -22.67 -14.28 18.16
C ARG A 7 -24.04 -13.78 17.71
N GLN A 8 -24.89 -13.31 18.62
CA GLN A 8 -26.19 -12.73 18.27
C GLN A 8 -26.05 -11.53 17.33
N ARG A 9 -25.12 -10.60 17.60
CA ARG A 9 -24.86 -9.47 16.69
C ARG A 9 -24.37 -9.92 15.31
N LYS A 10 -23.54 -10.96 15.24
CA LYS A 10 -23.06 -11.51 13.97
C LYS A 10 -24.20 -12.18 13.18
N GLU A 11 -25.10 -12.89 13.86
CA GLU A 11 -26.27 -13.53 13.26
C GLU A 11 -27.30 -12.50 12.78
N GLU A 12 -27.53 -11.43 13.55
CA GLU A 12 -28.38 -10.31 13.14
C GLU A 12 -27.80 -9.57 11.94
N LEU A 13 -26.50 -9.28 11.94
CA LEU A 13 -25.80 -8.67 10.80
C LEU A 13 -25.91 -9.54 9.55
N GLN A 14 -25.71 -10.85 9.69
CA GLN A 14 -25.84 -11.78 8.56
C GLN A 14 -27.26 -11.77 8.00
N ARG A 15 -28.26 -11.81 8.87
CA ARG A 15 -29.68 -11.79 8.48
C ARG A 15 -30.08 -10.50 7.79
N VAL A 16 -29.57 -9.36 8.25
CA VAL A 16 -29.81 -8.06 7.62
C VAL A 16 -29.15 -7.99 6.25
N ASN A 17 -27.92 -8.51 6.13
CA ASN A 17 -27.20 -8.52 4.86
C ASN A 17 -27.88 -9.42 3.81
N ASP A 18 -28.35 -10.59 4.23
CA ASP A 18 -29.07 -11.52 3.34
C ASP A 18 -30.40 -10.92 2.85
N LYS A 19 -31.13 -10.19 3.71
CA LYS A 19 -32.33 -9.43 3.30
C LYS A 19 -32.00 -8.32 2.32
N LEU A 20 -30.90 -7.60 2.55
CA LEU A 20 -30.45 -6.52 1.66
C LEU A 20 -30.12 -7.05 0.26
N LEU A 21 -29.44 -8.20 0.18
CA LEU A 21 -29.15 -8.88 -1.07
C LEU A 21 -30.40 -9.31 -1.82
N GLN A 22 -31.41 -9.83 -1.11
CA GLN A 22 -32.70 -10.19 -1.72
C GLN A 22 -33.45 -8.97 -2.26
N ILE A 23 -33.49 -7.87 -1.51
CA ILE A 23 -34.12 -6.62 -1.96
C ILE A 23 -33.38 -6.05 -3.18
N ASN A 24 -32.04 -6.02 -3.16
CA ASN A 24 -31.25 -5.55 -4.30
C ASN A 24 -31.44 -6.43 -5.55
N ALA A 25 -31.59 -7.75 -5.38
CA ALA A 25 -31.88 -8.66 -6.48
C ALA A 25 -33.31 -8.44 -7.05
N ALA A 26 -34.30 -8.13 -6.20
CA ALA A 26 -35.64 -7.78 -6.63
C ALA A 26 -35.68 -6.45 -7.40
N LEU A 27 -35.02 -5.41 -6.86
CA LEU A 27 -34.90 -4.10 -7.51
C LEU A 27 -34.19 -4.17 -8.87
N ARG A 28 -33.15 -5.01 -9.01
CA ARG A 28 -32.48 -5.25 -10.30
C ARG A 28 -33.38 -5.96 -11.32
N LYS A 29 -34.34 -6.78 -10.87
CA LYS A 29 -35.34 -7.39 -11.75
C LYS A 29 -36.40 -6.39 -12.19
N GLU A 30 -36.81 -5.48 -11.31
CA GLU A 30 -37.71 -4.37 -11.63
C GLU A 30 -37.06 -3.35 -12.58
N ALA A 31 -35.80 -2.97 -12.33
CA ALA A 31 -35.04 -2.02 -13.15
C ALA A 31 -34.72 -2.53 -14.57
N LYS A 32 -34.88 -3.84 -14.84
CA LYS A 32 -34.72 -4.40 -16.18
C LYS A 32 -35.94 -4.15 -17.09
N ILE A 33 -37.02 -3.57 -16.54
CA ILE A 33 -38.25 -3.25 -17.27
C ILE A 33 -38.30 -1.76 -17.68
N GLU A 34 -37.56 -0.87 -17.03
CA GLU A 34 -37.61 0.58 -17.32
C GLU A 34 -36.29 1.09 -17.91
N SER A 35 -36.16 0.94 -19.23
CA SER A 35 -35.31 1.85 -20.02
C SER A 35 -35.92 3.25 -19.99
N TYR A 36 -35.05 4.28 -20.00
CA TYR A 36 -35.29 5.73 -20.13
C TYR A 36 -35.26 6.55 -18.82
N GLY A 37 -34.22 7.39 -18.68
CA GLY A 37 -34.27 8.59 -17.84
C GLY A 37 -32.98 8.96 -17.10
N PRO A 38 -32.40 10.16 -17.30
CA PRO A 38 -31.14 10.58 -16.70
C PRO A 38 -31.31 11.32 -15.36
N ALA A 39 -30.16 11.46 -14.67
CA ALA A 39 -29.83 12.42 -13.61
C ALA A 39 -30.20 12.06 -12.14
N SER A 40 -29.10 11.93 -11.39
CA SER A 40 -28.87 12.53 -10.07
C SER A 40 -29.19 11.73 -8.81
N GLY A 41 -28.16 11.66 -7.96
CA GLY A 41 -28.26 11.61 -6.51
C GLY A 41 -28.52 10.23 -5.91
N TYR A 42 -27.49 9.65 -5.31
CA TYR A 42 -27.48 8.39 -4.57
C TYR A 42 -27.43 7.11 -5.42
N ALA A 43 -26.24 6.82 -5.96
CA ALA A 43 -25.87 5.45 -6.24
C ALA A 43 -25.61 4.73 -4.90
N PRO A 44 -26.25 3.59 -4.61
CA PRO A 44 -25.90 2.81 -3.44
C PRO A 44 -24.46 2.35 -3.62
N ILE A 45 -23.67 2.39 -2.54
CA ILE A 45 -22.43 1.63 -2.42
C ILE A 45 -22.86 0.15 -2.35
N GLY A 46 -23.42 -0.35 -3.46
CA GLY A 46 -23.43 -1.75 -3.76
C GLY A 46 -21.97 -2.15 -3.97
N ASP A 47 -21.67 -3.41 -3.71
CA ASP A 47 -20.45 -4.05 -4.17
C ASP A 47 -20.18 -3.56 -5.58
N SER A 48 -19.29 -2.57 -5.69
CA SER A 48 -18.51 -2.43 -6.87
C SER A 48 -17.90 -3.82 -6.93
N GLU A 49 -18.27 -4.61 -7.93
CA GLU A 49 -17.30 -5.57 -8.44
C GLU A 49 -16.06 -4.70 -8.62
N VAL A 50 -15.16 -4.75 -7.62
CA VAL A 50 -13.88 -4.11 -7.73
C VAL A 50 -13.28 -4.96 -8.82
N ILE A 51 -13.41 -4.49 -10.05
CA ILE A 51 -12.62 -4.95 -11.17
C ILE A 51 -11.22 -4.54 -10.76
N VAL A 52 -10.62 -5.30 -9.85
CA VAL A 52 -9.24 -5.12 -9.45
C VAL A 52 -8.51 -5.48 -10.73
N ASP A 53 -7.92 -4.48 -11.37
CA ASP A 53 -7.05 -4.69 -12.52
C ASP A 53 -6.12 -5.86 -12.17
N PRO A 54 -6.13 -6.97 -12.94
CA PRO A 54 -5.29 -8.13 -12.67
C PRO A 54 -3.83 -7.76 -12.41
N LYS A 55 -3.34 -6.70 -13.07
CA LYS A 55 -2.00 -6.16 -12.85
C LYS A 55 -1.84 -5.49 -11.49
N LYS A 56 -2.85 -4.76 -11.02
CA LYS A 56 -2.85 -4.15 -9.68
C LYS A 56 -2.87 -5.23 -8.60
N GLN A 57 -3.62 -6.31 -8.79
CA GLN A 57 -3.60 -7.45 -7.89
C GLN A 57 -2.22 -8.13 -7.87
N GLU A 58 -1.57 -8.22 -9.03
CA GLU A 58 -0.21 -8.75 -9.14
C GLU A 58 0.80 -7.89 -8.37
N VAL A 59 0.74 -6.55 -8.46
CA VAL A 59 1.60 -5.66 -7.66
C VAL A 59 1.44 -5.94 -6.17
N ILE A 60 0.20 -5.99 -5.67
CA ILE A 60 -0.09 -6.24 -4.26
C ILE A 60 0.45 -7.61 -3.83
N PHE A 61 0.27 -8.63 -4.68
CA PHE A 61 0.78 -9.97 -4.43
C PHE A 61 2.31 -10.01 -4.34
N LYS A 62 3.01 -9.34 -5.27
CA LYS A 62 4.46 -9.24 -5.29
C LYS A 62 5.00 -8.50 -4.07
N LEU A 63 4.38 -7.39 -3.68
CA LEU A 63 4.73 -6.66 -2.46
C LEU A 63 4.55 -7.52 -1.19
N LYS A 64 3.45 -8.27 -1.10
CA LYS A 64 3.19 -9.16 0.03
C LYS A 64 4.23 -10.29 0.11
N THR A 65 4.57 -10.87 -1.04
CA THR A 65 5.58 -11.94 -1.14
C THR A 65 6.96 -11.42 -0.78
N GLY A 66 7.36 -10.25 -1.29
CA GLY A 66 8.62 -9.60 -0.91
C GLY A 66 8.73 -9.33 0.60
N LYS A 67 7.65 -8.84 1.22
CA LYS A 67 7.58 -8.67 2.69
C LYS A 67 7.74 -9.99 3.45
N ASN A 68 7.12 -11.07 2.96
CA ASN A 68 7.28 -12.39 3.57
C ASN A 68 8.72 -12.90 3.44
N PHE A 69 9.38 -12.70 2.31
CA PHE A 69 10.80 -13.06 2.15
C PHE A 69 11.71 -12.26 3.09
N LEU A 70 11.45 -10.97 3.30
CA LEU A 70 12.16 -10.20 4.33
C LEU A 70 11.92 -10.81 5.71
N ARG A 71 10.68 -11.10 6.11
CA ARG A 71 10.41 -11.72 7.43
C ARG A 71 11.16 -13.04 7.63
N ASN A 72 11.38 -13.79 6.55
CA ASN A 72 12.10 -15.07 6.56
C ASN A 72 13.62 -14.94 6.30
N GLN A 73 14.20 -13.73 6.40
CA GLN A 73 15.63 -13.47 6.22
C GLN A 73 16.17 -13.91 4.84
N GLN A 74 15.34 -13.81 3.80
CA GLN A 74 15.71 -14.10 2.40
C GLN A 74 15.74 -12.81 1.58
N PRO A 75 16.70 -11.89 1.83
CA PRO A 75 16.69 -10.56 1.21
C PRO A 75 16.92 -10.58 -0.31
N ASP A 76 17.62 -11.57 -0.85
CA ASP A 76 17.81 -11.69 -2.31
C ASP A 76 16.50 -12.00 -3.04
N LYS A 77 15.68 -12.90 -2.47
CA LYS A 77 14.35 -13.21 -3.01
C LYS A 77 13.40 -12.03 -2.84
N ALA A 78 13.45 -11.36 -1.69
CA ALA A 78 12.67 -10.16 -1.45
C ALA A 78 12.97 -9.07 -2.49
N PHE A 79 14.27 -8.85 -2.78
CA PHE A 79 14.70 -7.89 -3.78
C PHE A 79 14.08 -8.17 -5.15
N THR A 80 14.10 -9.43 -5.59
CA THR A 80 13.49 -9.84 -6.87
C THR A 80 11.99 -9.55 -6.91
N GLU A 81 11.24 -9.92 -5.86
CA GLU A 81 9.80 -9.67 -5.82
C GLU A 81 9.46 -8.17 -5.80
N PHE A 82 10.20 -7.36 -5.03
CA PHE A 82 9.99 -5.92 -5.01
C PHE A 82 10.40 -5.24 -6.32
N LYS A 83 11.40 -5.77 -7.04
CA LYS A 83 11.80 -5.25 -8.34
C LYS A 83 10.69 -5.43 -9.37
N ILE A 84 10.07 -6.61 -9.39
CA ILE A 84 8.89 -6.88 -10.23
C ILE A 84 7.73 -5.97 -9.83
N ALA A 85 7.46 -5.82 -8.53
CA ALA A 85 6.40 -4.93 -8.05
C ALA A 85 6.63 -3.47 -8.49
N LEU A 86 7.88 -3.00 -8.46
CA LEU A 86 8.23 -1.65 -8.87
C LEU A 86 7.95 -1.41 -10.35
N GLU A 87 8.41 -2.31 -11.22
CA GLU A 87 8.19 -2.22 -12.67
C GLU A 87 6.70 -2.22 -13.01
N LEU A 88 5.92 -3.10 -12.37
CA LEU A 88 4.47 -3.13 -12.55
C LEU A 88 3.80 -1.84 -12.05
N ALA A 89 4.18 -1.33 -10.89
CA ALA A 89 3.62 -0.09 -10.35
C ALA A 89 3.91 1.12 -11.25
N GLN A 90 5.12 1.20 -11.81
CA GLN A 90 5.49 2.24 -12.78
C GLN A 90 4.68 2.14 -14.08
N ASN A 91 4.49 0.92 -14.59
CA ASN A 91 3.65 0.68 -15.77
C ASN A 91 2.19 1.06 -15.54
N LEU A 92 1.69 0.88 -14.32
CA LEU A 92 0.34 1.28 -13.91
C LEU A 92 0.23 2.77 -13.53
N ARG A 93 1.38 3.48 -13.46
CA ARG A 93 1.47 4.85 -12.93
C ARG A 93 0.81 4.98 -11.56
N ASP A 94 1.04 3.99 -10.69
CA ASP A 94 0.55 3.97 -9.31
C ASP A 94 1.68 4.40 -8.35
N PRO A 95 1.77 5.70 -7.99
CA PRO A 95 2.88 6.21 -7.18
C PRO A 95 2.87 5.64 -5.76
N ILE A 96 1.71 5.25 -5.23
CA ILE A 96 1.58 4.68 -3.89
C ILE A 96 2.28 3.32 -3.85
N GLU A 97 1.99 2.47 -4.83
CA GLU A 97 2.63 1.16 -4.91
C GLU A 97 4.10 1.25 -5.37
N GLU A 98 4.46 2.26 -6.19
CA GLU A 98 5.85 2.58 -6.54
C GLU A 98 6.69 2.87 -5.29
N LYS A 99 6.22 3.77 -4.41
CA LYS A 99 6.88 4.08 -3.13
C LYS A 99 7.03 2.86 -2.24
N LYS A 100 5.99 2.01 -2.14
CA LYS A 100 6.04 0.77 -1.34
C LYS A 100 7.07 -0.22 -1.88
N ALA A 101 7.15 -0.39 -3.20
CA ALA A 101 8.12 -1.28 -3.84
C ALA A 101 9.56 -0.76 -3.65
N ALA A 102 9.78 0.54 -3.86
CA ALA A 102 11.08 1.20 -3.69
C ALA A 102 11.62 1.02 -2.26
N ARG A 103 10.81 1.30 -1.25
CA ARG A 103 11.17 1.06 0.16
C ARG A 103 11.50 -0.41 0.43
N GLY A 104 10.75 -1.34 -0.17
CA GLY A 104 11.03 -2.78 -0.09
C GLY A 104 12.38 -3.18 -0.69
N LEU A 105 12.78 -2.56 -1.81
CA LEU A 105 14.10 -2.73 -2.42
C LEU A 105 15.21 -2.17 -1.52
N GLY A 106 15.02 -0.96 -0.98
CA GLY A 106 15.95 -0.35 -0.03
C GLY A 106 16.18 -1.23 1.20
N ALA A 107 15.09 -1.71 1.83
CA ALA A 107 15.17 -2.62 2.97
C ALA A 107 15.84 -3.96 2.63
N SER A 108 15.59 -4.52 1.44
CA SER A 108 16.26 -5.74 0.98
C SER A 108 17.77 -5.54 0.87
N LEU A 109 18.21 -4.39 0.33
CA LEU A 109 19.62 -4.08 0.16
C LEU A 109 20.32 -3.75 1.48
N GLN A 110 19.66 -3.08 2.42
CA GLN A 110 20.19 -2.88 3.78
C GLN A 110 20.50 -4.23 4.44
N ARG A 111 19.59 -5.21 4.32
CA ARG A 111 19.83 -6.56 4.87
C ARG A 111 20.93 -7.34 4.16
N GLN A 112 21.33 -6.92 2.95
CA GLN A 112 22.47 -7.47 2.23
C GLN A 112 23.77 -6.70 2.52
N GLY A 113 23.75 -5.65 3.35
CA GLY A 113 24.89 -4.76 3.59
C GLY A 113 25.20 -3.81 2.42
N LYS A 114 24.31 -3.71 1.43
CA LYS A 114 24.48 -2.88 0.21
C LYS A 114 23.91 -1.48 0.43
N TYR A 115 24.43 -0.77 1.42
CA TYR A 115 23.86 0.50 1.90
C TYR A 115 23.84 1.61 0.84
N ARG A 116 24.90 1.73 0.01
CA ARG A 116 24.93 2.73 -1.07
C ARG A 116 23.82 2.55 -2.11
N ASP A 117 23.47 1.30 -2.41
CA ASP A 117 22.36 1.02 -3.33
C ASP A 117 21.00 1.17 -2.64
N ALA A 118 20.91 0.84 -1.34
CA ALA A 118 19.70 1.06 -0.57
C ALA A 118 19.30 2.55 -0.52
N ILE A 119 20.28 3.44 -0.34
CA ILE A 119 20.07 4.90 -0.37
C ILE A 119 19.40 5.35 -1.66
N LYS A 120 19.76 4.77 -2.81
CA LYS A 120 19.14 5.13 -4.11
C LYS A 120 17.65 4.83 -4.11
N TYR A 121 17.23 3.68 -3.60
CA TYR A 121 15.82 3.30 -3.58
C TYR A 121 15.01 4.04 -2.51
N HIS A 122 15.60 4.34 -1.36
CA HIS A 122 14.93 5.20 -0.37
C HIS A 122 14.83 6.65 -0.87
N SER A 123 15.84 7.16 -1.57
CA SER A 123 15.77 8.49 -2.22
C SER A 123 14.72 8.53 -3.34
N MET A 124 14.46 7.39 -3.99
CA MET A 124 13.39 7.29 -4.98
C MET A 124 12.01 7.49 -4.36
N VAL A 125 11.78 7.07 -3.10
CA VAL A 125 10.54 7.37 -2.37
C VAL A 125 10.33 8.88 -2.27
N LEU A 126 11.37 9.60 -1.87
CA LEU A 126 11.35 11.07 -1.77
C LEU A 126 11.09 11.74 -3.11
N ALA A 127 11.73 11.25 -4.18
CA ALA A 127 11.54 11.78 -5.54
C ALA A 127 10.11 11.54 -6.07
N VAL A 128 9.49 10.40 -5.74
CA VAL A 128 8.09 10.15 -6.07
C VAL A 128 7.17 11.08 -5.28
N SER A 129 7.41 11.26 -3.98
CA SER A 129 6.64 12.19 -3.15
C SER A 129 6.70 13.63 -3.66
N GLU A 130 7.89 14.09 -4.06
CA GLU A 130 8.08 15.41 -4.67
C GLU A 130 7.30 15.55 -6.00
N ARG A 131 7.34 14.51 -6.85
CA ARG A 131 6.62 14.49 -8.12
C ARG A 131 5.10 14.55 -7.96
N GLU A 132 4.56 13.85 -6.97
CA GLU A 132 3.11 13.79 -6.72
C GLU A 132 2.61 14.89 -5.78
N GLY A 133 3.50 15.64 -5.14
CA GLY A 133 3.16 16.67 -4.15
C GLY A 133 2.57 16.09 -2.87
N GLU A 134 3.03 14.91 -2.45
CA GLU A 134 2.44 14.14 -1.36
C GLU A 134 3.52 13.46 -0.50
N ASP A 135 3.55 13.78 0.79
CA ASP A 135 4.68 13.46 1.67
C ASP A 135 4.63 12.05 2.31
N SER A 136 3.66 11.18 1.98
CA SER A 136 3.58 9.86 2.61
C SER A 136 4.84 9.04 2.40
N GLY A 137 5.37 8.51 3.50
CA GLY A 137 6.58 7.70 3.51
C GLY A 137 7.88 8.50 3.49
N ASN A 138 7.86 9.83 3.43
CA ASN A 138 9.07 10.65 3.50
C ASN A 138 9.78 10.50 4.85
N THR A 139 9.01 10.52 5.94
CA THR A 139 9.52 10.31 7.29
C THR A 139 10.29 8.98 7.40
N GLU A 140 9.70 7.87 6.94
CA GLU A 140 10.37 6.56 6.91
C GLU A 140 11.62 6.56 6.02
N ALA A 141 11.57 7.21 4.85
CA ALA A 141 12.68 7.26 3.91
C ALA A 141 13.88 8.05 4.46
N PHE A 142 13.65 9.20 5.11
CA PHE A 142 14.72 9.98 5.72
C PHE A 142 15.44 9.19 6.81
N GLY A 143 14.69 8.53 7.71
CA GLY A 143 15.26 7.67 8.75
C GLY A 143 16.08 6.52 8.16
N ALA A 144 15.54 5.84 7.16
CA ALA A 144 16.24 4.72 6.52
C ALA A 144 17.51 5.13 5.76
N ILE A 145 17.54 6.34 5.17
CA ILE A 145 18.76 6.90 4.57
C ILE A 145 19.78 7.26 5.65
N GLY A 146 19.34 7.84 6.77
CA GLY A 146 20.17 8.09 7.95
C GLY A 146 20.84 6.81 8.45
N ASP A 147 20.07 5.74 8.62
CA ASP A 147 20.58 4.42 9.01
C ASP A 147 21.64 3.91 8.02
N CYS A 148 21.39 4.04 6.71
CA CYS A 148 22.36 3.62 5.70
C CYS A 148 23.67 4.41 5.77
N TYR A 149 23.62 5.72 6.05
CA TYR A 149 24.84 6.53 6.21
C TYR A 149 25.59 6.21 7.49
N THR A 150 24.88 5.92 8.58
CA THR A 150 25.47 5.42 9.83
C THR A 150 26.28 4.15 9.59
N GLU A 151 25.70 3.19 8.88
CA GLU A 151 26.37 1.92 8.52
C GLU A 151 27.56 2.11 7.57
N LEU A 152 27.56 3.18 6.78
CA LEU A 152 28.69 3.56 5.91
C LEU A 152 29.78 4.36 6.65
N GLY A 153 29.54 4.76 7.91
CA GLY A 153 30.44 5.57 8.72
C GLY A 153 30.41 7.08 8.41
N ASP A 154 29.50 7.54 7.56
CA ASP A 154 29.32 8.96 7.23
C ASP A 154 28.33 9.60 8.20
N LEU A 155 28.79 9.80 9.45
CA LEU A 155 27.96 10.29 10.55
C LEU A 155 27.44 11.71 10.33
N GLU A 156 28.16 12.54 9.58
CA GLU A 156 27.73 13.89 9.26
C GLU A 156 26.47 13.86 8.37
N LYS A 157 26.50 13.05 7.29
CA LYS A 157 25.31 12.87 6.46
C LYS A 157 24.19 12.17 7.21
N ALA A 158 24.50 11.16 8.02
CA ALA A 158 23.50 10.48 8.83
C ALA A 158 22.73 11.49 9.72
N GLY A 159 23.46 12.37 10.42
CA GLY A 159 22.88 13.44 11.23
C GLY A 159 21.92 14.34 10.45
N GLN A 160 22.34 14.84 9.28
CA GLN A 160 21.49 15.67 8.43
C GLN A 160 20.18 14.98 8.00
N PHE A 161 20.22 13.66 7.77
CA PHE A 161 19.02 12.89 7.41
C PHE A 161 18.14 12.58 8.62
N TYR A 162 18.72 12.37 9.80
CA TYR A 162 17.96 12.22 11.04
C TYR A 162 17.30 13.52 11.48
N ASP A 163 17.96 14.68 11.31
CA ASP A 163 17.34 15.98 11.59
C ASP A 163 16.09 16.17 10.72
N LYS A 164 16.18 15.87 9.42
CA LYS A 164 15.01 15.89 8.52
C LYS A 164 13.93 14.89 8.93
N HIS A 165 14.30 13.72 9.41
CA HIS A 165 13.34 12.73 9.91
C HIS A 165 12.58 13.25 11.13
N ILE A 166 13.27 13.88 12.08
CA ILE A 166 12.68 14.48 13.28
C ILE A 166 11.79 15.67 12.91
N ASP A 167 12.27 16.58 12.06
CA ASP A 167 11.51 17.74 11.56
C ASP A 167 10.18 17.34 10.90
N MET A 168 10.12 16.16 10.27
CA MET A 168 8.89 15.64 9.67
C MET A 168 7.96 15.00 10.71
N LEU A 169 8.50 14.27 11.69
CA LEU A 169 7.71 13.72 12.80
C LEU A 169 7.03 14.80 13.64
N GLU A 170 7.65 15.98 13.75
CA GLU A 170 7.08 17.12 14.49
C GLU A 170 5.95 17.83 13.72
N LYS A 171 5.81 17.58 12.42
CA LYS A 171 4.79 18.18 11.55
C LYS A 171 3.53 17.33 11.39
N ASP A 172 3.60 16.03 11.71
CA ASP A 172 2.50 15.06 11.67
C ASP A 172 1.60 15.15 12.93
#